data_AF-A0A4P5VQC5-F1
#
_entry.id   AF-A0A4P5VQC5-F1
#
_cell.length_a   1.000
_cell.length_b   1.000
_cell.length_c   1.000
_cell.angle_alpha   90.00
_cell.angle_beta   90.00
_cell.angle_gamma   90.00
#
_symmetry.space_group_name_H-M   'P 1'
#
loop_
_entity.id
_entity.type
_entity.pdbx_description
1 polymer ?
#
loop_
_entity_poly.entity_id
_entity_poly.type
_entity_poly.pdbx_seq_one_letter_code
_entity_poly.pdbx_strand_id
1 'polypeptide(L)'
;MDSRRDFLRYAMFGVALVAAPGSAFAAGALHPAFLFHPLGPGADLGLGWRLERVFPPFEGAITLNLVNADGRLARVDVCLREGAALLDGGSTLVAALLDGGSTLVAAKGPAHTALLDFIVMDGGDGTAPMDESLGRVVRRLAAIAADNEGTEMDRLAQLAPHAARVWSHPESMAAASARLSPGAPAA
;
A
#
# COMPACT_ATOMS: atom_id res chain seq x y z
N MET A 1 19.32 7.27 13.88
CA MET A 1 19.17 8.10 12.66
C MET A 1 20.05 7.54 11.57
N ASP A 2 19.50 6.74 10.64
CA ASP A 2 20.15 6.43 9.36
C ASP A 2 19.10 6.34 8.21
N SER A 3 18.08 7.20 8.29
CA SER A 3 16.91 7.29 7.38
C SER A 3 17.25 7.67 5.93
N ARG A 4 18.50 8.05 5.64
CA ARG A 4 18.94 8.48 4.30
C ARG A 4 19.45 7.33 3.45
N ARG A 5 19.93 6.24 4.04
CA ARG A 5 20.46 5.08 3.28
C ARG A 5 19.35 4.14 2.79
N ASP A 6 18.26 3.99 3.54
CA ASP A 6 17.11 3.20 3.10
C ASP A 6 16.27 3.94 2.07
N PHE A 7 16.15 5.27 2.20
CA PHE A 7 15.58 6.11 1.15
C PHE A 7 16.34 5.97 -0.17
N LEU A 8 17.67 5.86 -0.15
CA LEU A 8 18.49 5.68 -1.35
C LEU A 8 18.42 4.26 -1.94
N ARG A 9 18.23 3.22 -1.11
CA ARG A 9 18.00 1.85 -1.62
C ARG A 9 16.62 1.68 -2.26
N TYR A 10 15.59 2.38 -1.78
CA TYR A 10 14.27 2.38 -2.40
C TYR A 10 14.14 3.38 -3.57
N ALA A 11 14.89 4.49 -3.58
CA ALA A 11 14.88 5.48 -4.66
C ALA A 11 15.66 5.05 -5.93
N MET A 12 16.49 4.02 -5.85
CA MET A 12 17.36 3.57 -6.96
C MET A 12 16.64 2.81 -8.10
N PHE A 13 15.31 2.68 -8.08
CA PHE A 13 14.52 2.25 -9.25
C PHE A 13 14.12 3.40 -10.20
N GLY A 14 14.70 4.59 -10.02
CA GLY A 14 14.36 5.81 -10.76
C GLY A 14 15.42 6.36 -11.71
N VAL A 15 16.28 5.53 -12.32
CA VAL A 15 17.04 6.00 -13.49
C VAL A 15 16.13 5.89 -14.71
N ALA A 16 15.67 7.04 -15.18
CA ALA A 16 14.85 7.18 -16.38
C ALA A 16 15.63 6.70 -17.61
N LEU A 17 15.31 5.50 -18.09
CA LEU A 17 15.37 5.24 -19.53
C LEU A 17 14.14 5.94 -20.13
N VAL A 18 14.35 6.87 -21.07
CA VAL A 18 13.29 7.30 -21.98
C VAL A 18 12.88 6.08 -22.80
N ALA A 19 11.91 5.34 -22.28
CA ALA A 19 11.24 4.25 -22.99
C ALA A 19 10.05 4.85 -23.73
N ALA A 20 9.96 4.53 -25.02
CA ALA A 20 8.86 4.90 -25.90
C ALA A 20 7.48 4.57 -25.28
N PRO A 21 6.40 5.28 -25.65
CA PRO A 21 5.06 4.96 -25.20
C PRO A 21 4.65 3.62 -25.82
N GLY A 22 4.84 2.54 -25.06
CA GLY A 22 4.61 1.18 -25.52
C GLY A 22 4.41 0.23 -24.35
N SER A 23 3.16 0.14 -23.91
CA SER A 23 2.56 -1.09 -23.36
C SER A 23 3.30 -1.78 -22.21
N ALA A 24 3.26 -1.19 -21.01
CA ALA A 24 3.59 -1.89 -19.77
C ALA A 24 2.45 -2.79 -19.23
N PHE A 25 1.47 -3.15 -20.08
CA PHE A 25 0.38 -4.08 -19.72
C PHE A 25 0.53 -5.49 -20.31
N ALA A 26 1.67 -5.82 -20.92
CA ALA A 26 1.92 -7.16 -21.46
C ALA A 26 2.35 -8.18 -20.39
N ALA A 27 1.67 -8.22 -19.24
CA ALA A 27 1.73 -9.28 -18.23
C ALA A 27 0.33 -9.55 -17.65
N GLY A 28 -0.66 -9.65 -18.54
CA GLY A 28 -2.09 -9.75 -18.21
C GLY A 28 -2.58 -11.10 -17.67
N ALA A 29 -1.86 -11.78 -16.78
CA ALA A 29 -2.36 -13.06 -16.24
C ALA A 29 -2.21 -13.26 -14.72
N LEU A 30 -1.30 -12.58 -14.03
CA LEU A 30 -0.99 -12.92 -12.63
C LEU A 30 -1.00 -11.74 -11.66
N HIS A 31 -1.24 -10.51 -12.10
CA HIS A 31 -1.26 -9.33 -11.22
C HIS A 31 -2.66 -8.79 -10.97
N PRO A 32 -3.01 -8.34 -9.74
CA PRO A 32 -4.27 -7.64 -9.46
C PRO A 32 -4.42 -6.23 -10.09
N ALA A 33 -3.81 -5.98 -11.25
CA ALA A 33 -3.91 -4.70 -11.97
C ALA A 33 -5.34 -4.41 -12.46
N PHE A 34 -6.18 -5.45 -12.57
CA PHE A 34 -7.61 -5.32 -12.86
C PHE A 34 -8.33 -4.41 -11.87
N LEU A 35 -7.84 -4.29 -10.63
CA LEU A 35 -8.39 -3.40 -9.60
C LEU A 35 -8.52 -1.95 -10.07
N PHE A 36 -7.63 -1.51 -10.96
CA PHE A 36 -7.61 -0.12 -11.39
C PHE A 36 -8.26 0.09 -12.74
N HIS A 37 -8.82 -0.93 -13.39
CA HIS A 37 -9.48 -0.76 -14.69
C HIS A 37 -10.64 0.25 -14.59
N PRO A 38 -10.78 1.21 -15.54
CA PRO A 38 -10.06 1.34 -16.82
C PRO A 38 -8.76 2.17 -16.78
N LEU A 39 -8.29 2.54 -15.58
CA LEU A 39 -7.05 3.31 -15.44
C LEU A 39 -5.83 2.49 -15.83
N GLY A 40 -4.89 3.16 -16.50
CA GLY A 40 -3.57 2.64 -16.82
C GLY A 40 -2.48 3.68 -16.57
N PRO A 41 -1.19 3.33 -16.75
CA PRO A 41 -0.11 4.31 -16.74
C PRO A 41 -0.40 5.49 -17.67
N GLY A 42 -0.18 6.70 -17.17
CA GLY A 42 -0.53 7.97 -17.80
C GLY A 42 -1.96 8.46 -17.54
N ALA A 43 -2.84 7.66 -16.92
CA ALA A 43 -4.23 8.07 -16.69
C ALA A 43 -4.32 9.28 -15.75
N ASP A 44 -5.19 10.23 -16.11
CA ASP A 44 -5.50 11.39 -15.30
C ASP A 44 -6.39 11.01 -14.11
N LEU A 45 -5.90 11.32 -12.92
CA LEU A 45 -6.60 11.06 -11.66
C LEU A 45 -7.30 12.32 -11.13
N GLY A 46 -7.18 13.45 -11.82
CA GLY A 46 -7.68 14.76 -11.44
C GLY A 46 -6.69 15.52 -10.56
N LEU A 47 -6.93 16.83 -10.42
CA LEU A 47 -6.14 17.73 -9.55
C LEU A 47 -4.64 17.74 -9.90
N GLY A 48 -4.31 17.53 -11.18
CA GLY A 48 -2.94 17.47 -11.69
C GLY A 48 -2.22 16.14 -11.44
N TRP A 49 -2.84 15.18 -10.74
CA TRP A 49 -2.24 13.88 -10.49
C TRP A 49 -2.48 12.91 -11.65
N ARG A 50 -1.47 12.11 -11.96
CA ARG A 50 -1.53 11.01 -12.93
C ARG A 50 -0.99 9.74 -12.31
N LEU A 51 -1.57 8.61 -12.71
CA LEU A 51 -1.03 7.29 -12.42
C LEU A 51 0.21 7.09 -13.28
N GLU A 52 1.41 7.16 -12.71
CA GLU A 52 2.64 6.94 -13.47
C GLU A 52 2.86 5.45 -13.72
N ARG A 53 2.70 4.63 -12.68
CA ARG A 53 3.03 3.20 -12.73
C ARG A 53 2.25 2.40 -11.69
N VAL A 54 1.94 1.17 -12.06
CA VAL A 54 1.45 0.11 -11.16
C VAL A 54 2.51 -0.99 -11.13
N PHE A 55 3.00 -1.35 -9.95
CA PHE A 55 4.00 -2.39 -9.78
C PHE A 55 3.38 -3.75 -9.46
N PRO A 56 4.06 -4.86 -9.82
CA PRO A 56 3.62 -6.19 -9.46
C PRO A 56 3.48 -6.37 -7.91
N PRO A 57 2.74 -7.34 -7.30
CA PRO A 57 2.65 -7.34 -5.86
C PRO A 57 4.04 -7.75 -5.36
N PHE A 58 4.58 -6.95 -4.45
CA PHE A 58 5.87 -7.21 -3.84
C PHE A 58 5.70 -7.11 -2.34
N GLU A 59 6.16 -8.13 -1.62
CA GLU A 59 5.95 -8.25 -0.17
C GLU A 59 4.49 -8.03 0.24
N GLY A 60 3.55 -8.61 -0.51
CA GLY A 60 2.13 -8.57 -0.17
C GLY A 60 1.40 -7.25 -0.49
N ALA A 61 1.96 -6.35 -1.29
CA ALA A 61 1.22 -5.16 -1.73
C ALA A 61 1.48 -4.78 -3.18
N ILE A 62 0.47 -4.17 -3.79
CA ILE A 62 0.62 -3.44 -5.06
C ILE A 62 1.11 -2.05 -4.73
N THR A 63 2.17 -1.60 -5.39
CA THR A 63 2.60 -0.20 -5.28
C THR A 63 2.14 0.60 -6.50
N LEU A 64 1.54 1.75 -6.24
CA LEU A 64 1.17 2.76 -7.23
C LEU A 64 2.13 3.95 -7.10
N ASN A 65 2.72 4.38 -8.21
CA ASN A 65 3.41 5.66 -8.29
C ASN A 65 2.50 6.68 -8.94
N LEU A 66 2.31 7.80 -8.27
CA LEU A 66 1.55 8.95 -8.73
C LEU A 66 2.49 10.13 -8.92
N VAL A 67 2.27 10.89 -9.99
CA VAL A 67 2.99 12.13 -10.28
C VAL A 67 2.01 13.28 -10.45
N ASN A 68 2.28 14.40 -9.80
CA ASN A 68 1.53 15.63 -9.99
C ASN A 68 2.18 16.50 -11.09
N ALA A 69 1.38 17.32 -11.75
CA ALA A 69 1.83 18.30 -12.74
C ALA A 69 2.88 19.30 -12.19
N ASP A 70 2.87 19.56 -10.88
CA ASP A 70 3.87 20.39 -10.20
C ASP A 70 5.18 19.66 -9.84
N GLY A 71 5.31 18.38 -10.22
CA GLY A 71 6.50 17.56 -9.99
C GLY A 71 6.49 16.79 -8.67
N ARG A 72 5.47 16.94 -7.82
CA ARG A 72 5.33 16.10 -6.62
C ARG A 72 5.11 14.64 -6.99
N LEU A 73 5.66 13.76 -6.17
CA LEU A 73 5.52 12.31 -6.29
C LEU A 73 4.80 11.77 -5.06
N ALA A 74 3.93 10.80 -5.25
CA ALA A 74 3.33 10.04 -4.16
C ALA A 74 3.38 8.55 -4.46
N ARG A 75 3.72 7.77 -3.45
CA ARG A 75 3.67 6.32 -3.49
C ARG A 75 2.49 5.84 -2.66
N VAL A 76 1.68 4.96 -3.22
CA VAL A 76 0.52 4.36 -2.53
C VAL A 76 0.67 2.85 -2.57
N ASP A 77 0.77 2.24 -1.40
CA ASP A 77 0.73 0.79 -1.25
C ASP A 77 -0.72 0.33 -1.03
N VAL A 78 -1.15 -0.65 -1.80
CA VAL A 78 -2.47 -1.26 -1.71
C VAL A 78 -2.31 -2.67 -1.15
N CYS A 79 -2.86 -2.87 0.04
CA CYS A 79 -2.74 -4.09 0.84
C CYS A 79 -4.11 -4.72 1.03
N LEU A 80 -4.15 -5.98 1.48
CA LEU A 80 -5.40 -6.50 2.05
C LEU A 80 -5.75 -5.69 3.29
N ARG A 81 -7.04 -5.51 3.49
CA ARG A 81 -7.55 -4.95 4.72
C ARG A 81 -7.47 -5.99 5.83
N GLU A 82 -7.04 -5.56 7.01
CA GLU A 82 -6.98 -6.44 8.17
C GLU A 82 -8.38 -6.96 8.52
N GLY A 83 -8.50 -8.28 8.72
CA GLY A 83 -9.78 -8.94 8.97
C GLY A 83 -10.69 -9.08 7.74
N ALA A 84 -10.24 -8.70 6.54
CA ALA A 84 -10.97 -9.01 5.31
C ALA A 84 -10.99 -10.53 5.11
N ALA A 85 -12.18 -11.12 5.20
CA ALA A 85 -12.39 -12.50 4.83
C ALA A 85 -12.41 -12.60 3.29
N LEU A 86 -11.29 -13.01 2.69
CA LEU A 86 -11.33 -13.67 1.39
C LEU A 86 -12.07 -14.99 1.63
N LEU A 87 -13.34 -15.04 1.22
CA LEU A 87 -14.20 -16.19 1.43
C LEU A 87 -13.74 -17.36 0.55
N ASP A 88 -12.76 -18.11 1.03
CA ASP A 88 -12.58 -19.53 0.72
C ASP A 88 -12.73 -20.30 2.04
N GLY A 89 -13.86 -21.01 2.18
CA GLY A 89 -14.12 -22.03 3.20
C GLY A 89 -13.37 -21.92 4.55
N GLY A 90 -13.88 -21.10 5.47
CA GLY A 90 -13.94 -21.50 6.89
C GLY A 90 -12.74 -21.32 7.83
N SER A 91 -11.57 -20.83 7.43
CA SER A 91 -10.38 -20.89 8.33
C SER A 91 -9.79 -19.58 8.87
N THR A 92 -10.13 -18.39 8.36
CA THR A 92 -9.52 -17.13 8.86
C THR A 92 -10.26 -16.47 10.02
N LEU A 93 -11.56 -16.75 10.18
CA LEU A 93 -12.35 -16.17 11.27
C LEU A 93 -12.02 -16.80 12.63
N VAL A 94 -11.44 -18.01 12.64
CA VAL A 94 -11.07 -18.74 13.87
C VAL A 94 -9.72 -18.25 14.42
N ALA A 95 -8.76 -17.87 13.57
CA ALA A 95 -7.47 -17.36 14.04
C ALA A 95 -7.61 -16.02 14.79
N ALA A 96 -8.41 -15.08 14.27
CA ALA A 96 -8.65 -13.78 14.90
C ALA A 96 -9.40 -13.88 16.24
N LEU A 97 -10.19 -14.94 16.44
CA LEU A 97 -10.94 -15.18 17.69
C LEU A 97 -10.13 -15.93 18.76
N LEU A 98 -9.08 -16.67 18.37
CA LEU A 98 -8.26 -17.46 19.30
C LEU A 98 -7.04 -16.70 19.84
N ASP A 99 -6.58 -15.64 19.18
CA ASP A 99 -5.33 -14.94 19.54
C ASP A 99 -5.47 -13.87 20.64
N GLY A 100 -6.56 -13.90 21.41
CA GLY A 100 -6.63 -13.33 22.76
C GLY A 100 -5.85 -12.03 23.00
N GLY A 101 -6.27 -10.93 22.36
CA GLY A 101 -5.93 -9.59 22.83
C GLY A 101 -4.51 -9.08 22.51
N SER A 102 -4.24 -8.81 21.24
CA SER A 102 -3.55 -7.59 20.81
C SER A 102 -3.87 -7.33 19.35
N THR A 103 -5.02 -6.70 19.08
CA THR A 103 -5.24 -6.03 17.79
C THR A 103 -4.23 -4.90 17.69
N LEU A 104 -3.04 -5.18 17.19
CA LEU A 104 -2.18 -4.16 16.61
C LEU A 104 -2.95 -3.64 15.40
N VAL A 105 -3.85 -2.69 15.63
CA VAL A 105 -4.63 -2.03 14.58
C VAL A 105 -3.60 -1.40 13.65
N ALA A 106 -3.34 -2.04 12.51
CA ALA A 106 -2.47 -1.46 11.52
C ALA A 106 -3.02 -0.08 11.16
N ALA A 107 -2.11 0.88 10.93
CA ALA A 107 -2.51 2.23 10.57
C ALA A 107 -3.43 2.16 9.35
N LYS A 108 -4.68 2.60 9.54
CA LYS A 108 -5.66 2.64 8.48
C LYS A 108 -5.25 3.69 7.47
N GLY A 109 -5.13 3.30 6.21
CA GLY A 109 -4.80 4.21 5.14
C GLY A 109 -5.83 5.34 4.95
N PRO A 110 -5.49 6.46 4.29
CA PRO A 110 -6.42 7.54 3.96
C PRO A 110 -7.68 7.11 3.20
N ALA A 111 -7.66 5.95 2.54
CA ALA A 111 -8.81 5.33 1.91
C ALA A 111 -8.77 3.80 2.07
N HIS A 112 -9.93 3.18 1.98
CA HIS A 112 -10.11 1.73 2.09
C HIS A 112 -11.37 1.30 1.36
N THR A 113 -11.46 0.01 1.08
CA THR A 113 -12.62 -0.67 0.50
C THR A 113 -13.09 -1.78 1.47
N ALA A 114 -13.89 -2.73 0.98
CA ALA A 114 -14.23 -3.90 1.79
C ALA A 114 -13.01 -4.80 1.98
N LEU A 115 -12.20 -4.99 0.93
CA LEU A 115 -11.08 -5.92 0.92
C LEU A 115 -9.69 -5.29 1.00
N LEU A 116 -9.55 -3.98 0.75
CA LEU A 116 -8.27 -3.33 0.55
C LEU A 116 -8.08 -2.09 1.44
N ASP A 117 -6.84 -1.85 1.84
CA ASP A 117 -6.39 -0.60 2.46
C ASP A 117 -5.38 0.11 1.54
N PHE A 118 -5.50 1.44 1.43
CA PHE A 118 -4.64 2.29 0.60
C PHE A 118 -3.75 3.17 1.47
N ILE A 119 -2.46 2.88 1.50
CA ILE A 119 -1.50 3.50 2.42
C ILE A 119 -0.55 4.39 1.65
N VAL A 120 -0.50 5.67 2.02
CA VAL A 120 0.46 6.61 1.43
C VAL A 120 1.81 6.41 2.11
N MET A 121 2.85 6.16 1.30
CA MET A 121 4.21 5.92 1.75
C MET A 121 5.03 7.22 1.67
N ASP A 122 4.75 8.16 2.56
CA ASP A 122 5.45 9.45 2.67
C ASP A 122 6.59 9.44 3.73
N GLY A 123 6.80 8.29 4.40
CA GLY A 123 7.75 8.16 5.50
C GLY A 123 7.30 8.85 6.79
N GLY A 124 6.06 9.32 6.85
CA GLY A 124 5.45 9.91 8.04
C GLY A 124 5.04 8.86 9.07
N ASP A 125 4.69 9.34 10.26
CA ASP A 125 4.19 8.53 11.38
C ASP A 125 2.65 8.46 11.44
N GLY A 126 1.97 8.95 10.40
CA GLY A 126 0.52 9.01 10.31
C GLY A 126 -0.14 10.15 11.09
N THR A 127 0.63 11.04 11.74
CA THR A 127 0.08 12.18 12.49
C THR A 127 -0.04 13.45 11.66
N ALA A 128 0.77 13.57 10.61
CA ALA A 128 0.78 14.72 9.73
C ALA A 128 -0.48 14.77 8.85
N PRO A 129 -1.06 15.96 8.63
CA PRO A 129 -2.17 16.11 7.70
C PRO A 129 -1.72 15.78 6.28
N MET A 130 -2.51 14.97 5.59
CA MET A 130 -2.30 14.66 4.19
C MET A 130 -2.66 15.84 3.29
N ASP A 131 -1.92 16.00 2.19
CA ASP A 131 -2.30 16.91 1.12
C ASP A 131 -3.71 16.59 0.62
N GLU A 132 -4.59 17.60 0.61
CA GLU A 132 -6.00 17.39 0.28
C GLU A 132 -6.18 16.87 -1.16
N SER A 133 -5.36 17.33 -2.11
CA SER A 133 -5.45 16.90 -3.50
C SER A 133 -5.11 15.42 -3.65
N LEU A 134 -4.03 14.98 -2.97
CA LEU A 134 -3.63 13.58 -2.92
C LEU A 134 -4.70 12.73 -2.21
N GLY A 135 -5.23 13.19 -1.08
CA GLY A 135 -6.28 12.48 -0.36
C GLY A 135 -7.53 12.24 -1.21
N ARG A 136 -7.97 13.23 -2.00
CA ARG A 136 -9.09 13.09 -2.95
C ARG A 136 -8.78 12.07 -4.06
N VAL A 137 -7.55 12.09 -4.58
CA VAL A 137 -7.08 11.14 -5.61
C VAL A 137 -7.04 9.71 -5.07
N VAL A 138 -6.50 9.50 -3.87
CA VAL A 138 -6.44 8.17 -3.23
C VAL A 138 -7.84 7.62 -2.96
N ARG A 139 -8.79 8.47 -2.53
CA ARG A 139 -10.20 8.08 -2.39
C ARG A 139 -10.85 7.70 -3.72
N ARG A 140 -10.52 8.40 -4.82
CA ARG A 140 -11.00 8.04 -6.17
C ARG A 140 -10.44 6.69 -6.62
N LEU A 141 -9.15 6.43 -6.38
CA LEU A 141 -8.54 5.13 -6.66
C LEU A 141 -9.21 4.01 -5.88
N ALA A 142 -9.50 4.23 -4.59
CA ALA A 142 -10.21 3.26 -3.76
C ALA A 142 -11.64 3.01 -4.27
N ALA A 143 -12.36 4.03 -4.73
CA ALA A 143 -13.68 3.85 -5.32
C ALA A 143 -13.65 2.97 -6.58
N ILE A 144 -12.69 3.21 -7.47
CA ILE A 144 -12.50 2.40 -8.69
C ILE A 144 -12.12 0.96 -8.31
N ALA A 145 -11.23 0.78 -7.33
CA ALA A 145 -10.88 -0.55 -6.84
C ALA A 145 -12.05 -1.28 -6.20
N ALA A 146 -12.92 -0.58 -5.46
CA ALA A 146 -14.12 -1.16 -4.87
C ALA A 146 -15.09 -1.72 -5.93
N ASP A 147 -15.21 -1.05 -7.08
CA ASP A 147 -16.04 -1.54 -8.19
C ASP A 147 -15.47 -2.82 -8.82
N ASN A 148 -14.16 -3.05 -8.69
CA ASN A 148 -13.44 -4.15 -9.32
C ASN A 148 -13.09 -5.29 -8.36
N GLU A 149 -12.96 -5.06 -7.05
CA GLU A 149 -12.34 -6.03 -6.12
C GLU A 149 -13.06 -7.38 -5.99
N GLY A 150 -14.35 -7.43 -6.36
CA GLY A 150 -15.14 -8.66 -6.41
C GLY A 150 -15.00 -9.47 -7.70
N THR A 151 -14.35 -8.95 -8.75
CA THR A 151 -14.35 -9.61 -10.07
C THR A 151 -13.36 -10.78 -10.16
N GLU A 152 -12.22 -10.69 -9.46
CA GLU A 152 -11.16 -11.70 -9.52
C GLU A 152 -10.51 -11.90 -8.14
N MET A 153 -11.32 -12.32 -7.16
CA MET A 153 -10.90 -12.46 -5.75
C MET A 153 -9.66 -13.34 -5.58
N ASP A 154 -9.52 -14.43 -6.34
CA ASP A 154 -8.35 -15.34 -6.26
C ASP A 154 -7.02 -14.61 -6.48
N ARG A 155 -7.02 -13.56 -7.31
CA ARG A 155 -5.80 -12.79 -7.60
C ARG A 155 -5.38 -11.90 -6.42
N LEU A 156 -6.28 -11.60 -5.48
CA LEU A 156 -5.99 -10.83 -4.27
C LEU A 156 -5.27 -11.65 -3.20
N ALA A 157 -5.23 -12.99 -3.32
CA ALA A 157 -4.51 -13.86 -2.39
C ALA A 157 -2.98 -13.60 -2.34
N GLN A 158 -2.44 -12.86 -3.31
CA GLN A 158 -1.04 -12.42 -3.34
C GLN A 158 -0.76 -11.20 -2.45
N LEU A 159 -1.82 -10.57 -1.92
CA LEU A 159 -1.72 -9.41 -1.06
C LEU A 159 -1.75 -9.86 0.41
N ALA A 160 -1.11 -9.08 1.27
CA ALA A 160 -1.07 -9.31 2.71
C ALA A 160 -1.60 -8.07 3.43
N PRO A 161 -2.15 -8.21 4.64
CA PRO A 161 -2.45 -7.08 5.50
C PRO A 161 -1.21 -6.24 5.79
N HIS A 162 -1.37 -4.92 5.92
CA HIS A 162 -0.23 -4.03 6.17
C HIS A 162 0.55 -4.38 7.44
N ALA A 163 -0.13 -4.78 8.52
CA ALA A 163 0.52 -5.22 9.76
C ALA A 163 1.54 -6.35 9.53
N ALA A 164 1.21 -7.30 8.67
CA ALA A 164 2.09 -8.41 8.33
C ALA A 164 3.35 -7.96 7.55
N ARG A 165 3.27 -6.81 6.86
CA ARG A 165 4.38 -6.22 6.09
C ARG A 165 5.32 -5.36 6.93
N VAL A 166 4.79 -4.68 7.94
CA VAL A 166 5.61 -3.87 8.86
C VAL A 166 6.55 -4.76 9.70
N TRP A 167 6.14 -6.02 9.95
CA TRP A 167 6.87 -6.96 10.80
C TRP A 167 7.97 -7.76 10.09
N SER A 168 8.02 -7.78 8.76
CA SER A 168 9.07 -8.46 7.98
C SER A 168 10.39 -7.68 7.91
N HIS A 169 10.47 -6.50 8.53
CA HIS A 169 11.68 -5.69 8.65
C HIS A 169 12.24 -5.79 10.09
N PRO A 170 13.46 -6.35 10.30
CA PRO A 170 14.03 -6.57 11.66
C PRO A 170 14.23 -5.27 12.46
N GLU A 171 14.29 -4.14 11.79
CA GLU A 171 14.38 -2.79 12.36
C GLU A 171 13.05 -2.29 12.98
N SER A 172 11.90 -2.72 12.46
CA SER A 172 10.59 -2.44 13.06
C SER A 172 10.42 -3.08 14.43
N MET A 173 10.99 -4.29 14.61
CA MET A 173 10.96 -5.00 15.89
C MET A 173 11.76 -4.27 16.97
N ALA A 174 12.92 -3.68 16.62
CA ALA A 174 13.72 -2.91 17.56
C ALA A 174 12.99 -1.61 18.00
N ALA A 175 12.34 -0.92 17.06
CA ALA A 175 11.57 0.28 17.36
C ALA A 175 10.28 0.01 18.16
N ALA A 176 9.59 -1.10 17.88
CA ALA A 176 8.40 -1.52 18.62
C ALA A 176 8.75 -2.02 20.03
N SER A 177 9.83 -2.82 20.17
CA SER A 177 10.33 -3.31 21.46
C SER A 177 10.75 -2.14 22.38
N ALA A 178 11.39 -1.10 21.83
CA ALA A 178 11.74 0.10 22.57
C ALA A 178 10.52 0.92 23.08
N ARG A 179 9.37 0.84 22.40
CA ARG A 179 8.13 1.52 22.82
C ARG A 179 7.31 0.70 23.82
N LEU A 180 7.51 -0.61 23.87
CA LEU A 180 6.82 -1.54 24.75
C LEU A 180 7.56 -1.81 26.08
N SER A 181 8.78 -1.29 26.26
CA SER A 181 9.47 -1.28 27.56
C SER A 181 9.18 0.01 28.34
N PRO A 182 8.33 -0.02 29.38
CA PRO A 182 8.19 1.13 30.27
C PRO A 182 9.39 1.16 31.25
N GLY A 183 10.30 2.10 31.03
CA GLY A 183 11.24 2.57 32.05
C GLY A 183 12.55 1.80 32.18
N ALA A 184 13.64 2.46 31.80
CA ALA A 184 14.91 2.35 32.50
C ALA A 184 15.42 3.78 32.75
N PRO A 185 15.71 4.18 34.01
CA PRO A 185 16.19 5.52 34.32
C PRO A 185 17.63 5.70 33.79
N ALA A 186 17.89 6.90 33.28
CA ALA A 186 19.25 7.33 32.98
C ALA A 186 20.06 7.37 34.29
N ALA A 187 21.16 6.62 34.29
CA ALA A 187 22.26 6.74 35.25
C ALA A 187 23.52 7.09 34.47
#